data_AF-A0A445CI70-F1
#
_entry.id   AF-A0A445CI70-F1
#
_cell.length_a   1.000
_cell.length_b   1.000
_cell.length_c   1.000
_cell.angle_alpha   90.00
_cell.angle_beta   90.00
_cell.angle_gamma   90.00
#
_symmetry.space_group_name_H-M   'P 1'
#
loop_
_entity.id
_entity.type
_entity.pdbx_description
1 polymer ?
#
loop_
_entity_poly.entity_id
_entity_poly.type
_entity_poly.pdbx_seq_one_letter_code
_entity_poly.pdbx_strand_id
1 'polypeptide(L)'
;MLHHEEYFRAKSLITENDPLSVVASPWATTLERSLHWVTGWRPTTAFHLVYTESSVLFESHIGDILRGVNTGDLGDLSPTQFRRVSELQCDTVKEENQITDELSDWQDTASHLMGPRAESKERIERLICIIKKADDLRLRTMRSVVRLLSPQQAIEFLIASAEMLVGIRGWGSNHDCPRGR
;
A
#
# COMPACT_ATOMS: atom_id res chain seq x y z
N MET A 1 -8.84 4.80 10.39
CA MET A 1 -9.42 4.76 9.03
C MET A 1 -9.72 6.13 8.44
N LEU A 2 -10.40 7.05 9.16
CA LEU A 2 -10.71 8.40 8.66
C LEU A 2 -9.50 9.14 8.06
N HIS A 3 -8.35 9.12 8.73
CA HIS A 3 -7.13 9.77 8.22
C HIS A 3 -6.63 9.21 6.88
N HIS A 4 -6.79 7.91 6.62
CA HIS A 4 -6.43 7.33 5.32
C HIS A 4 -7.39 7.78 4.22
N GLU A 5 -8.69 7.86 4.53
CA GLU A 5 -9.71 8.34 3.59
C GLU A 5 -9.48 9.82 3.24
N GLU A 6 -9.17 10.64 4.24
CA GLU A 6 -8.83 12.05 4.05
C GLU A 6 -7.55 12.22 3.22
N TYR A 7 -6.52 11.43 3.50
CA TYR A 7 -5.28 11.41 2.73
C TYR A 7 -5.53 11.09 1.25
N PHE A 8 -6.22 9.98 0.94
CA PHE A 8 -6.48 9.61 -0.45
C PHE A 8 -7.45 10.57 -1.16
N ARG A 9 -8.39 11.17 -0.43
CA ARG A 9 -9.23 12.26 -0.96
C ARG A 9 -8.39 13.47 -1.35
N ALA A 10 -7.49 13.91 -0.48
CA ALA A 10 -6.59 15.03 -0.78
C ALA A 10 -5.66 14.70 -1.95
N LYS A 11 -5.07 13.49 -1.96
CA LYS A 11 -4.23 13.02 -3.06
C LYS A 11 -4.99 12.99 -4.40
N SER A 12 -6.24 12.53 -4.41
CA SER A 12 -7.08 12.51 -5.62
C SER A 12 -7.25 13.90 -6.24
N LEU A 13 -7.42 14.94 -5.41
CA LEU A 13 -7.54 16.33 -5.88
C LEU A 13 -6.23 16.82 -6.52
N ILE A 14 -5.08 16.44 -5.96
CA ILE A 14 -3.77 16.78 -6.55
C ILE A 14 -3.59 16.03 -7.86
N THR A 15 -3.93 14.74 -7.91
CA THR A 15 -3.84 13.92 -9.12
C THR A 15 -4.63 14.50 -10.29
N GLU A 16 -5.79 15.11 -10.05
CA GLU A 16 -6.58 15.75 -11.11
C GLU A 16 -5.92 16.99 -11.70
N ASN A 17 -5.19 17.74 -10.86
CA ASN A 17 -4.57 19.00 -11.27
C ASN A 17 -3.14 18.82 -11.80
N ASP A 18 -2.35 17.94 -11.18
CA ASP A 18 -0.94 17.70 -11.48
C ASP A 18 -0.55 16.23 -11.21
N PRO A 19 -0.93 15.30 -12.10
CA PRO A 19 -0.62 13.88 -11.92
C PRO A 19 0.88 13.58 -12.03
N LEU A 20 1.64 14.38 -12.77
CA LEU A 20 3.08 14.17 -12.96
C LEU A 20 3.85 14.47 -11.66
N SER A 21 3.45 15.50 -10.91
CA SER A 21 4.00 15.75 -9.57
C SER A 21 3.72 14.60 -8.61
N VAL A 22 2.52 13.98 -8.69
CA VAL A 22 2.20 12.79 -7.89
C VAL A 22 3.10 11.61 -8.26
N VAL A 23 3.35 11.38 -9.55
CA VAL A 23 4.30 10.34 -10.00
C VAL A 23 5.72 10.64 -9.55
N ALA A 24 6.17 11.89 -9.68
CA ALA A 24 7.50 12.30 -9.24
C ALA A 24 7.69 12.19 -7.72
N SER A 25 6.61 12.38 -6.95
CA SER A 25 6.60 12.32 -5.49
C SER A 25 7.80 13.08 -4.87
N PRO A 26 7.94 14.40 -5.11
CA PRO A 26 9.09 15.18 -4.63
C PRO A 26 9.16 15.26 -3.10
N TRP A 27 8.06 14.99 -2.40
CA TRP A 27 7.98 14.93 -0.94
C TRP A 27 8.42 13.59 -0.33
N ALA A 28 8.66 12.57 -1.16
CA ALA A 28 9.13 11.27 -0.71
C ALA A 28 10.66 11.23 -0.71
N THR A 29 11.25 10.42 0.17
CA THR A 29 12.68 10.08 0.12
C THR A 29 12.97 9.18 -1.09
N THR A 30 14.24 9.05 -1.46
CA THR A 30 14.67 8.17 -2.55
C THR A 30 14.26 6.71 -2.29
N LEU A 31 14.36 6.28 -1.03
CA LEU A 31 13.93 4.94 -0.63
C LEU A 31 12.40 4.77 -0.76
N GLU A 32 11.60 5.71 -0.25
CA GLU A 32 10.13 5.66 -0.39
C GLU A 32 9.75 5.56 -1.87
N ARG A 33 10.33 6.39 -2.75
CA ARG A 33 10.09 6.33 -4.20
C ARG A 33 10.48 5.00 -4.82
N SER A 34 11.59 4.40 -4.39
CA SER A 34 12.05 3.10 -4.92
C SER A 34 11.09 1.94 -4.60
N LEU A 35 10.27 2.10 -3.55
CA LEU A 35 9.29 1.12 -3.11
C LEU A 35 7.87 1.39 -3.65
N HIS A 36 7.68 2.46 -4.42
CA HIS A 36 6.38 2.78 -4.99
C HIS A 36 5.97 1.77 -6.07
N TRP A 37 4.74 1.28 -5.95
CA TRP A 37 3.96 0.71 -7.04
C TRP A 37 2.98 1.78 -7.54
N VAL A 38 3.08 2.20 -8.80
CA VAL A 38 2.33 3.36 -9.36
C VAL A 38 2.71 4.69 -8.69
N THR A 39 2.14 5.02 -7.51
CA THR A 39 2.39 6.28 -6.76
C THR A 39 2.31 6.08 -5.23
N GLY A 40 2.57 4.87 -4.75
CA GLY A 40 2.55 4.55 -3.32
C GLY A 40 2.85 3.07 -3.05
N TRP A 41 2.71 2.61 -1.81
CA TRP A 41 2.96 1.20 -1.44
C TRP A 41 2.05 0.22 -2.20
N ARG A 42 2.48 -1.03 -2.38
CA ARG A 42 1.70 -2.05 -3.10
C ARG A 42 0.66 -2.69 -2.15
N PRO A 43 -0.65 -2.71 -2.45
CA PRO A 43 -1.69 -3.27 -1.57
C PRO A 43 -1.36 -4.62 -0.92
N THR A 44 -0.64 -5.50 -1.62
CA THR A 44 -0.15 -6.78 -1.13
C THR A 44 0.72 -6.70 0.13
N THR A 45 1.42 -5.58 0.34
CA THR A 45 2.21 -5.33 1.54
C THR A 45 1.37 -5.39 2.83
N ALA A 46 0.09 -5.02 2.77
CA ALA A 46 -0.79 -5.12 3.95
C ALA A 46 -0.95 -6.58 4.42
N PHE A 47 -1.06 -7.54 3.50
CA PHE A 47 -1.16 -8.96 3.88
C PHE A 47 0.17 -9.50 4.39
N HIS A 48 1.29 -9.08 3.78
CA HIS A 48 2.61 -9.44 4.28
C HIS A 48 2.80 -8.99 5.73
N LEU A 49 2.37 -7.77 6.07
CA LEU A 49 2.36 -7.30 7.46
C LEU A 49 1.51 -8.20 8.35
N VAL A 50 0.27 -8.53 7.96
CA VAL A 50 -0.58 -9.43 8.75
C VAL A 50 0.11 -10.76 9.03
N TYR A 51 0.70 -11.41 8.01
CA TYR A 51 1.38 -12.69 8.19
C TYR A 51 2.65 -12.58 9.03
N THR A 52 3.46 -11.54 8.82
CA THR A 52 4.70 -11.35 9.56
C THR A 52 4.40 -11.05 11.04
N GLU A 53 3.52 -10.09 11.33
CA GLU A 53 3.20 -9.72 12.71
C GLU A 53 2.50 -10.84 13.46
N SER A 54 1.54 -11.53 12.81
CA SER A 54 0.88 -12.69 13.43
C SER A 54 1.87 -13.82 13.74
N SER A 55 2.83 -14.10 12.85
CA SER A 55 3.86 -15.11 13.11
C SER A 55 4.75 -14.72 14.28
N VAL A 56 5.21 -13.46 14.34
CA VAL A 56 6.07 -12.95 15.41
C VAL A 56 5.36 -13.03 16.77
N LEU A 57 4.11 -12.57 16.84
CA LEU A 57 3.34 -12.64 18.09
C LEU A 57 3.02 -14.07 18.50
N PHE A 58 2.61 -14.92 17.54
CA PHE A 58 2.36 -16.34 17.78
C PHE A 58 3.59 -17.04 18.36
N GLU A 59 4.78 -16.81 17.80
CA GLU A 59 6.03 -17.37 18.30
C GLU A 59 6.36 -16.88 19.72
N SER A 60 6.13 -15.59 19.99
CA SER A 60 6.39 -15.00 21.30
C SER A 60 5.44 -15.52 22.39
N HIS A 61 4.22 -15.91 22.01
CA HIS A 61 3.16 -16.39 22.92
C HIS A 61 2.92 -17.90 22.86
N ILE A 62 3.76 -18.66 22.14
CA ILE A 62 3.52 -20.09 21.89
C ILE A 62 3.33 -20.92 23.16
N GLY A 63 4.05 -20.58 24.24
CA GLY A 63 3.92 -21.27 25.53
C GLY A 63 2.57 -21.06 26.20
N ASP A 64 2.00 -19.87 26.06
CA ASP A 64 0.68 -19.51 26.60
C ASP A 64 -0.44 -20.08 25.74
N ILE A 65 -0.28 -20.04 24.42
CA ILE A 65 -1.21 -20.64 23.45
C ILE A 65 -1.32 -22.16 23.67
N LEU A 66 -0.19 -22.86 23.86
CA LEU A 66 -0.19 -24.31 24.15
C LEU A 66 -0.84 -24.66 25.49
N ARG A 67 -0.96 -23.69 26.40
CA ARG A 67 -1.71 -23.81 27.67
C ARG A 67 -3.17 -23.40 27.53
N GLY A 68 -3.62 -23.03 26.33
CA GLY A 68 -4.98 -22.59 26.04
C GLY A 68 -5.27 -21.14 26.44
N VAL A 69 -4.24 -20.33 26.71
CA VAL A 69 -4.40 -18.90 26.98
C VAL A 69 -4.45 -18.17 25.63
N ASN A 70 -5.49 -17.36 25.45
CA ASN A 70 -5.65 -16.50 24.29
C ASN A 70 -5.40 -15.04 24.73
N THR A 71 -4.45 -14.40 24.06
CA THR A 71 -4.06 -12.99 24.23
C THR A 71 -5.00 -12.03 23.49
N GLY A 72 -5.71 -12.53 22.46
CA GLY A 72 -6.63 -11.76 21.63
C GLY A 72 -5.94 -10.88 20.57
N ASP A 73 -4.62 -10.98 20.47
CA ASP A 73 -3.75 -10.21 19.59
C ASP A 73 -3.68 -10.83 18.17
N LEU A 74 -2.82 -10.30 17.31
CA LEU A 74 -2.59 -10.82 15.95
C LEU A 74 -1.97 -12.23 15.93
N GLY A 75 -1.32 -12.69 17.01
CA GLY A 75 -0.87 -14.07 17.17
C GLY A 75 -2.03 -15.07 17.29
N ASP A 76 -3.20 -14.60 17.73
CA ASP A 76 -4.42 -15.40 17.91
C ASP A 76 -5.39 -15.35 16.71
N LEU A 77 -4.90 -15.07 15.50
CA LEU A 77 -5.72 -15.11 14.29
C LEU A 77 -6.34 -16.52 14.10
N SER A 78 -7.67 -16.55 14.03
CA SER A 78 -8.37 -17.82 13.80
C SER A 78 -8.11 -18.38 12.39
N PRO A 79 -8.22 -19.71 12.18
CA PRO A 79 -8.13 -20.30 10.84
C PRO A 79 -9.10 -19.67 9.83
N THR A 80 -10.27 -19.22 10.30
CA THR A 80 -11.25 -18.53 9.45
C THR A 80 -10.82 -17.12 9.05
N GLN A 81 -10.11 -16.39 9.92
CA GLN A 81 -9.55 -15.09 9.59
C GLN A 81 -8.40 -15.25 8.60
N PHE A 82 -7.48 -16.20 8.81
CA PHE A 82 -6.41 -16.50 7.85
C PHE A 82 -6.93 -16.82 6.46
N ARG A 83 -7.95 -17.69 6.37
CA ARG A 83 -8.57 -18.01 5.08
C ARG A 83 -9.16 -16.77 4.39
N ARG A 84 -9.88 -15.92 5.12
CA ARG A 84 -10.45 -14.68 4.56
C ARG A 84 -9.39 -13.68 4.13
N VAL A 85 -8.30 -13.56 4.89
CA VAL A 85 -7.15 -12.73 4.54
C VAL A 85 -6.49 -13.24 3.26
N SER A 86 -6.33 -14.56 3.14
CA SER A 86 -5.77 -15.20 1.94
C SER A 86 -6.67 -15.05 0.70
N GLU A 87 -7.99 -15.21 0.85
CA GLU A 87 -8.98 -14.95 -0.20
C GLU A 87 -8.91 -13.47 -0.65
N LEU A 88 -8.90 -12.53 0.30
CA LEU A 88 -8.79 -11.10 0.02
C LEU A 88 -7.46 -10.73 -0.66
N GLN A 89 -6.36 -11.40 -0.28
CA GLN A 89 -5.07 -11.23 -0.94
C GLN A 89 -5.12 -11.68 -2.39
N CYS A 90 -5.73 -12.83 -2.68
CA CYS A 90 -5.88 -13.33 -4.06
C CYS A 90 -6.64 -12.33 -4.92
N ASP A 91 -7.74 -11.77 -4.42
CA ASP A 91 -8.53 -10.80 -5.16
C ASP A 91 -7.79 -9.46 -5.34
N THR A 92 -7.08 -9.00 -4.30
CA THR A 92 -6.24 -7.80 -4.38
C THR A 92 -5.13 -7.97 -5.43
N VAL A 93 -4.46 -9.12 -5.47
CA VAL A 93 -3.40 -9.42 -6.47
C VAL A 93 -3.94 -9.38 -7.90
N LYS A 94 -5.17 -9.88 -8.13
CA LYS A 94 -5.79 -9.80 -9.46
C LYS A 94 -5.98 -8.35 -9.90
N GLU A 95 -6.49 -7.49 -9.01
CA GLU A 95 -6.68 -6.06 -9.30
C GLU A 95 -5.33 -5.33 -9.46
N GLU A 96 -4.31 -5.68 -8.65
CA GLU A 96 -2.95 -5.14 -8.81
C GLU A 96 -2.36 -5.48 -10.18
N ASN A 97 -2.55 -6.71 -10.65
CA ASN A 97 -2.07 -7.13 -11.96
C ASN A 97 -2.79 -6.37 -13.08
N GLN A 98 -4.12 -6.25 -13.01
CA GLN A 98 -4.90 -5.45 -13.98
C GLN A 98 -4.42 -4.00 -14.05
N ILE A 99 -4.18 -3.36 -12.91
CA ILE A 99 -3.67 -1.97 -12.87
C ILE A 99 -2.25 -1.89 -13.42
N THR A 100 -1.42 -2.92 -13.17
CA THR A 100 -0.05 -2.99 -13.70
C THR A 100 -0.06 -3.16 -15.22
N ASP A 101 -0.98 -3.98 -15.75
CA ASP A 101 -1.16 -4.17 -17.19
C ASP A 101 -1.63 -2.85 -17.84
N GLU A 102 -2.61 -2.15 -17.25
CA GLU A 102 -3.04 -0.83 -17.73
C GLU A 102 -1.91 0.21 -17.74
N LEU A 103 -1.03 0.17 -16.73
CA LEU A 103 0.15 1.03 -16.67
C LEU A 103 1.18 0.65 -17.73
N SER A 104 1.40 -0.64 -17.97
CA SER A 104 2.28 -1.13 -19.04
C SER A 104 1.79 -0.66 -20.41
N ASP A 105 0.50 -0.84 -20.71
CA ASP A 105 -0.11 -0.39 -21.95
C ASP A 105 0.03 1.14 -22.14
N TRP A 106 -0.12 1.89 -21.04
CA TRP A 106 0.09 3.33 -21.05
C TRP A 106 1.54 3.70 -21.36
N GLN A 107 2.52 3.00 -20.77
CA GLN A 107 3.94 3.20 -21.00
C GLN A 107 4.35 2.85 -22.44
N ASP A 108 3.85 1.76 -22.98
CA ASP A 108 4.10 1.34 -24.37
C ASP A 108 3.58 2.38 -25.35
N THR A 109 2.36 2.87 -25.13
CA THR A 109 1.79 3.96 -25.92
C THR A 109 2.58 5.26 -25.75
N ALA A 110 3.07 5.53 -24.54
CA ALA A 110 3.88 6.70 -24.26
C ALA A 110 5.20 6.67 -25.02
N SER A 111 5.86 5.52 -25.16
CA SER A 111 7.18 5.36 -25.82
C SER A 111 7.24 5.92 -27.26
N HIS A 112 6.09 6.03 -27.93
CA HIS A 112 5.92 6.72 -29.22
C HIS A 112 5.73 8.24 -29.06
N LEU A 113 6.54 8.91 -28.22
CA LEU A 113 6.37 10.30 -27.73
C LEU A 113 6.29 11.42 -28.80
N MET A 114 6.46 11.11 -30.09
CA MET A 114 6.41 12.10 -31.18
C MET A 114 4.99 12.25 -31.76
N GLY A 115 3.96 12.27 -30.91
CA GLY A 115 2.55 12.41 -31.29
C GLY A 115 1.98 13.82 -31.08
N PRO A 116 0.85 14.18 -31.72
CA PRO A 116 0.14 15.46 -31.52
C PRO A 116 -0.22 15.78 -30.06
N ARG A 117 -0.30 17.07 -29.71
CA ARG A 117 -0.67 17.57 -28.36
C ARG A 117 -2.00 17.03 -27.81
N ALA A 118 -2.97 16.72 -28.67
CA ALA A 118 -4.25 16.14 -28.27
C ALA A 118 -4.08 14.73 -27.67
N GLU A 119 -3.16 13.93 -28.21
CA GLU A 119 -2.83 12.61 -27.67
C GLU A 119 -2.15 12.72 -26.29
N SER A 120 -1.37 13.79 -26.06
CA SER A 120 -0.75 14.03 -24.75
C SER A 120 -1.79 14.24 -23.63
N LYS A 121 -2.91 14.91 -23.94
CA LYS A 121 -3.98 15.15 -22.96
C LYS A 121 -4.70 13.86 -22.59
N GLU A 122 -5.09 13.06 -23.58
CA GLU A 122 -5.72 11.75 -23.37
C GLU A 122 -4.82 10.80 -22.57
N ARG A 123 -3.51 10.82 -22.84
CA ARG A 123 -2.52 10.05 -22.07
C ARG A 123 -2.49 10.50 -20.60
N ILE A 124 -2.51 11.80 -20.33
CA ILE A 124 -2.57 12.31 -18.95
C ILE A 124 -3.86 11.87 -18.26
N GLU A 125 -5.01 11.94 -18.94
CA GLU A 125 -6.30 11.49 -18.40
C GLU A 125 -6.30 9.98 -18.07
N ARG A 126 -5.72 9.14 -18.94
CA ARG A 126 -5.51 7.71 -18.65
C ARG A 126 -4.62 7.48 -17.43
N LEU A 127 -3.52 8.23 -17.31
CA LEU A 127 -2.61 8.13 -16.16
C LEU A 127 -3.32 8.50 -14.85
N ILE A 128 -4.15 9.56 -14.85
CA ILE A 128 -4.99 9.97 -13.72
C ILE A 128 -5.89 8.80 -13.28
N CYS A 129 -6.53 8.12 -14.24
CA CYS A 129 -7.39 6.97 -13.97
C CYS A 129 -6.63 5.83 -13.29
N ILE A 130 -5.44 5.47 -13.82
CA ILE A 130 -4.57 4.43 -13.25
C ILE A 130 -4.17 4.76 -11.81
N ILE A 131 -3.75 6.00 -11.55
CA ILE A 131 -3.37 6.47 -10.20
C ILE A 131 -4.56 6.33 -9.23
N LYS A 132 -5.74 6.78 -9.65
CA LYS A 132 -6.96 6.70 -8.82
C LYS A 132 -7.39 5.26 -8.54
N LYS A 133 -7.32 4.37 -9.53
CA LYS A 133 -7.58 2.93 -9.33
C LYS A 133 -6.63 2.31 -8.31
N ALA A 134 -5.33 2.65 -8.41
CA ALA A 134 -4.33 2.16 -7.46
C ALA A 134 -4.59 2.67 -6.03
N ASP A 135 -4.94 3.95 -5.87
CA ASP A 135 -5.25 4.54 -4.57
C ASP A 135 -6.56 4.03 -3.97
N ASP A 136 -7.59 3.80 -4.78
CA ASP A 136 -8.83 3.15 -4.36
C ASP A 136 -8.58 1.71 -3.88
N LEU A 137 -7.76 0.94 -4.61
CA LEU A 137 -7.40 -0.42 -4.21
C LEU A 137 -6.68 -0.42 -2.86
N ARG A 138 -5.69 0.47 -2.63
CA ARG A 138 -5.03 0.61 -1.32
C ARG A 138 -6.01 0.85 -0.19
N LEU A 139 -6.94 1.79 -0.39
CA LEU A 139 -7.91 2.16 0.64
C LEU A 139 -8.89 1.01 0.91
N ARG A 140 -9.39 0.34 -0.13
CA ARG A 140 -10.25 -0.83 0.00
C ARG A 140 -9.54 -1.99 0.69
N THR A 141 -8.30 -2.29 0.32
CA THR A 141 -7.50 -3.34 0.95
C THR A 141 -7.31 -3.06 2.44
N MET A 142 -6.84 -1.87 2.83
CA MET A 142 -6.68 -1.50 4.25
C MET A 142 -8.00 -1.63 5.03
N ARG A 143 -9.09 -1.10 4.47
CA ARG A 143 -10.41 -1.15 5.10
C ARG A 143 -10.91 -2.58 5.27
N SER A 144 -10.72 -3.42 4.25
CA SER A 144 -11.16 -4.81 4.27
C SER A 144 -10.34 -5.63 5.27
N VAL A 145 -9.01 -5.45 5.32
CA VAL A 145 -8.16 -6.09 6.35
C VAL A 145 -8.64 -5.71 7.74
N VAL A 146 -8.80 -4.42 8.04
CA VAL A 146 -9.28 -3.95 9.36
C VAL A 146 -10.64 -4.56 9.73
N ARG A 147 -11.55 -4.76 8.76
CA ARG A 147 -12.86 -5.37 8.99
C ARG A 147 -12.81 -6.89 9.25
N LEU A 148 -11.75 -7.57 8.83
CA LEU A 148 -11.54 -9.00 9.09
C LEU A 148 -10.95 -9.27 10.49
N LEU A 149 -10.41 -8.24 11.13
CA LEU A 149 -9.71 -8.32 12.40
C LEU A 149 -10.62 -7.93 13.57
N SER A 150 -10.33 -8.43 14.77
CA SER A 150 -10.89 -7.88 16.00
C SER A 150 -10.38 -6.43 16.21
N PRO A 151 -11.03 -5.61 17.05
CA PRO A 151 -10.54 -4.25 17.31
C PRO A 151 -9.10 -4.20 17.82
N GLN A 152 -8.69 -5.14 18.67
CA GLN A 152 -7.33 -5.23 19.19
C GLN A 152 -6.33 -5.59 18.07
N GLN A 153 -6.62 -6.65 17.32
CA GLN A 153 -5.82 -7.07 16.16
C GLN A 153 -5.68 -5.97 15.11
N ALA A 154 -6.75 -5.22 14.86
CA ALA A 154 -6.74 -4.10 13.93
C ALA A 154 -5.83 -2.95 14.40
N ILE A 155 -5.79 -2.68 15.71
CA ILE A 155 -4.89 -1.67 16.27
C ILE A 155 -3.43 -2.09 16.07
N GLU A 156 -3.09 -3.33 16.40
CA GLU A 156 -1.73 -3.86 16.25
C GLU A 156 -1.29 -3.83 14.78
N PHE A 157 -2.16 -4.25 13.86
CA PHE A 157 -1.90 -4.16 12.43
C PHE A 157 -1.63 -2.72 11.97
N LEU A 158 -2.40 -1.74 12.46
CA LEU A 158 -2.23 -0.34 12.13
C LEU A 158 -0.95 0.25 12.74
N ILE A 159 -0.56 -0.19 13.93
CA ILE A 159 0.72 0.18 14.56
C ILE A 159 1.87 -0.34 13.71
N ALA A 160 1.91 -1.64 13.40
CA ALA A 160 2.96 -2.22 12.55
C ALA A 160 3.04 -1.55 11.17
N SER A 161 1.87 -1.24 10.57
CA SER A 161 1.81 -0.48 9.32
C SER A 161 2.43 0.91 9.44
N ALA A 162 2.15 1.64 10.54
CA ALA A 162 2.70 2.95 10.79
C ALA A 162 4.22 2.88 11.05
N GLU A 163 4.67 1.91 11.85
CA GLU A 163 6.09 1.68 12.13
C GLU A 163 6.88 1.39 10.86
N MET A 164 6.35 0.54 9.98
CA MET A 164 6.97 0.28 8.68
C MET A 164 7.12 1.57 7.86
N LEU A 165 6.05 2.38 7.75
CA LEU A 165 6.08 3.62 6.98
C LEU A 165 7.06 4.65 7.57
N VAL A 166 7.04 4.84 8.89
CA VAL A 166 7.95 5.74 9.61
C VAL A 166 9.40 5.25 9.49
N GLY A 167 9.64 3.94 9.60
CA GLY A 167 10.95 3.32 9.46
C GLY A 167 11.54 3.50 8.06
N ILE A 168 10.75 3.25 7.02
CA ILE A 168 11.16 3.48 5.61
C ILE A 168 11.54 4.94 5.42
N ARG A 169 10.68 5.88 5.84
CA ARG A 169 10.97 7.32 5.71
C ARG A 169 12.22 7.73 6.49
N GLY A 170 12.38 7.24 7.72
CA GLY A 170 13.54 7.53 8.56
C GLY A 170 14.84 7.04 7.93
N TRP A 171 14.84 5.81 7.40
CA TRP A 171 16.00 5.26 6.71
C TRP A 171 16.32 6.01 5.42
N GLY A 172 15.30 6.32 4.60
CA GLY A 172 15.46 7.11 3.38
C GLY A 172 16.01 8.50 3.65
N SER A 173 15.53 9.17 4.70
CA SER A 173 15.99 10.52 5.09
C SER A 173 17.47 10.51 5.50
N ASN A 174 17.90 9.49 6.23
CA ASN A 174 19.30 9.32 6.61
C ASN A 174 20.21 9.06 5.39
N HIS A 175 19.70 8.38 4.36
CA HIS A 175 20.43 8.13 3.13
C HIS A 175 20.52 9.37 2.23
N ASP A 176 19.42 10.13 2.11
CA ASP A 176 19.33 11.32 1.27
C ASP A 176 20.07 12.54 1.83
N CYS A 177 20.40 12.52 3.13
CA CYS A 177 21.21 13.56 3.76
C CYS A 177 22.59 13.63 3.08
N PRO A 178 23.04 14.80 2.58
CA PRO A 178 24.32 14.91 1.93
C PRO A 178 25.43 14.52 2.91
N ARG A 179 26.14 13.43 2.61
CA ARG A 179 27.40 13.12 3.27
C ARG A 179 28.34 14.25 2.89
N GLY A 180 28.69 15.10 3.87
CA GLY A 180 29.53 16.27 3.66
C GLY A 180 30.73 15.94 2.79
N ARG A 181 30.87 16.70 1.69
CA ARG A 181 32.12 16.78 0.92
C ARG A 181 32.94 17.93 1.44
#